data_AF-A0A0D0CTS7-F1
#
_entry.id   AF-A0A0D0CTS7-F1
#
_cell.length_a   1.000
_cell.length_b   1.000
_cell.length_c   1.000
_cell.angle_alpha   90.00
_cell.angle_beta   90.00
_cell.angle_gamma   90.00
#
_symmetry.space_group_name_H-M   'P 1'
#
loop_
_entity.id
_entity.type
_entity.pdbx_description
1 polymer ?
#
loop_
_entity_poly.entity_id
_entity_poly.type
_entity_poly.pdbx_seq_one_letter_code
_entity_poly.pdbx_strand_id
1 'polypeptide(L)' 'MRRYATRSSHFMDAYRHGLDGKQAIWAAKKYRGHRVLPQTILDEVSKAGK' A
#
# COMPACT_ATOMS: atom_id res chain seq x y z
N MET A 1 -2.54 -17.81 11.32
CA MET A 1 -3.55 -16.98 10.63
C MET A 1 -3.24 -15.47 10.56
N ARG A 2 -2.50 -14.84 11.49
CA ARG A 2 -2.22 -13.39 11.43
C ARG A 2 -1.43 -12.91 10.21
N ARG A 3 -0.42 -13.67 9.76
CA ARG A 3 0.50 -13.25 8.70
C ARG A 3 -0.19 -12.98 7.35
N TYR A 4 -1.18 -13.79 6.99
CA TYR A 4 -1.95 -13.62 5.76
C TYR A 4 -2.96 -12.49 5.88
N ALA A 5 -3.71 -12.43 6.99
CA ALA A 5 -4.67 -11.38 7.26
C ALA A 5 -4.02 -9.99 7.22
N THR A 6 -2.87 -9.82 7.88
CA THR A 6 -2.13 -8.54 7.86
C THR A 6 -1.70 -8.16 6.44
N ARG A 7 -1.26 -9.13 5.64
CA ARG A 7 -0.83 -8.87 4.26
C ARG A 7 -2.01 -8.44 3.39
N SER A 8 -3.17 -9.09 3.54
CA SER A 8 -4.41 -8.67 2.87
C SER A 8 -4.88 -7.29 3.33
N SER A 9 -4.77 -6.97 4.62
CA SER A 9 -5.13 -5.64 5.14
C SER A 9 -4.32 -4.52 4.49
N HIS A 10 -3.03 -4.72 4.20
CA HIS A 10 -2.22 -3.69 3.53
C HIS A 10 -2.69 -3.41 2.10
N PHE A 11 -3.12 -4.44 1.37
CA PHE A 11 -3.71 -4.26 0.03
C PHE A 11 -5.09 -3.59 0.11
N MET A 12 -5.91 -3.96 1.09
CA MET A 12 -7.21 -3.32 1.31
C MET A 12 -7.05 -1.84 1.68
N ASP A 13 -6.06 -1.49 2.49
CA ASP A 13 -5.71 -0.11 2.83
C ASP A 13 -5.29 0.66 1.58
N ALA A 14 -4.43 0.06 0.74
CA ALA A 14 -4.03 0.64 -0.53
C ALA A 14 -5.23 0.95 -1.46
N TYR A 15 -6.16 0.00 -1.59
CA TYR A 15 -7.37 0.22 -2.41
C TYR A 15 -8.31 1.26 -1.81
N ARG A 16 -8.42 1.36 -0.48
CA ARG A 16 -9.20 2.43 0.18
C ARG A 16 -8.61 3.81 -0.09
N HIS A 17 -7.30 3.89 -0.26
CA HIS A 17 -6.61 5.11 -0.69
C HIS A 17 -6.67 5.33 -2.22
N GLY A 18 -7.38 4.51 -3.00
CA GLY A 18 -7.53 4.70 -4.44
C GLY A 18 -6.29 4.31 -5.26
N LEU A 19 -5.39 3.49 -4.70
CA LEU A 19 -4.21 3.01 -5.40
C LEU A 19 -4.56 1.89 -6.40
N ASP A 20 -3.94 1.93 -7.58
CA ASP A 20 -4.02 0.87 -8.58
C ASP A 20 -3.21 -0.38 -8.16
N GLY A 21 -3.45 -1.54 -8.78
CA GLY A 21 -2.80 -2.80 -8.41
C GLY A 21 -1.27 -2.74 -8.45
N LYS A 22 -0.69 -2.08 -9.46
CA LYS A 22 0.78 -1.88 -9.55
C LYS A 22 1.29 -0.99 -8.40
N GLN A 23 0.53 0.03 -8.06
CA GLN A 23 0.84 0.99 -7.00
C GLN A 23 0.73 0.34 -5.62
N ALA A 24 -0.29 -0.48 -5.39
CA ALA A 24 -0.49 -1.25 -4.17
C ALA A 24 0.66 -2.24 -3.92
N ILE A 25 1.18 -2.89 -4.98
CA ILE A 25 2.35 -3.77 -4.86
C ILE A 25 3.59 -2.97 -4.43
N TRP A 26 3.81 -1.80 -5.02
CA TRP A 26 4.93 -0.93 -4.64
C TRP A 26 4.79 -0.45 -3.18
N ALA A 27 3.60 0.02 -2.79
CA ALA A 27 3.30 0.47 -1.44
C ALA A 27 3.53 -0.66 -0.41
N ALA A 28 3.05 -1.87 -0.70
CA ALA A 28 3.25 -3.04 0.17
C ALA A 28 4.73 -3.43 0.31
N LYS A 29 5.56 -3.21 -0.72
CA LYS A 29 7.02 -3.44 -0.66
C LYS A 29 7.73 -2.34 0.14
N LYS A 30 7.41 -1.08 -0.11
CA LYS A 30 7.99 0.10 0.54
C LYS A 30 7.66 0.14 2.03
N TYR A 31 6.40 -0.13 2.38
CA TYR A 31 5.84 0.00 3.73
C TYR A 31 5.63 -1.34 4.44
N ARG A 32 6.45 -2.35 4.14
CA ARG A 32 6.30 -3.73 4.67
C ARG A 32 6.26 -3.83 6.20
N GLY A 33 6.85 -2.86 6.91
CA GLY A 33 6.83 -2.77 8.37
C GLY A 33 5.76 -1.85 8.98
N HIS A 34 5.09 -1.03 8.15
CA HIS A 34 4.03 -0.14 8.60
C HIS A 34 2.69 -0.88 8.53
N ARG A 35 1.85 -0.70 9.55
CA ARG A 35 0.50 -1.31 9.60
C ARG A 35 -0.56 -0.49 8.86
N VAL A 36 -0.27 0.78 8.61
CA VAL A 36 -1.16 1.76 7.97
C VAL A 36 -0.33 2.53 6.96
N LEU A 37 -0.86 2.73 5.76
CA LEU A 37 -0.20 3.55 4.75
C LEU A 37 -0.33 5.03 5.12
N PRO A 38 0.75 5.83 5.05
CA PRO A 38 0.65 7.26 5.24
C PRO A 38 -0.26 7.90 4.19
N GLN A 39 -1.01 8.94 4.56
CA GLN A 39 -1.93 9.63 3.62
C GLN A 39 -1.21 10.26 2.41
N THR A 40 0.09 10.56 2.54
CA THR A 40 0.94 11.07 1.46
C THR A 40 1.32 10.02 0.41
N ILE A 41 0.91 8.75 0.59
CA ILE A 41 1.37 7.68 -0.29
C ILE A 41 0.88 7.83 -1.72
N LEU A 42 -0.29 8.46 -1.92
CA LEU A 42 -0.85 8.75 -3.24
C LEU A 42 0.11 9.65 -4.05
N ASP A 43 0.65 10.68 -3.41
CA ASP A 43 1.60 11.61 -4.02
C ASP A 43 2.96 10.93 -4.29
N GLU A 44 3.42 10.10 -3.37
CA GLU A 44 4.67 9.33 -3.54
C GLU A 44 4.57 8.32 -4.68
N VAL A 45 3.45 7.60 -4.74
CA VAL A 45 3.18 6.62 -5.77
C VAL A 45 3.02 7.29 -7.13
N SER A 46 2.33 8.43 -7.20
CA SER A 46 2.19 9.23 -8.42
C SER A 46 3.57 9.69 -8.94
N LYS A 47 4.48 10.08 -8.04
CA LYS A 47 5.88 10.39 -8.39
C LYS A 47 6.68 9.16 -8.81
N ALA A 48 6.45 8.01 -8.19
CA ALA A 48 7.15 6.76 -8.50
C ALA A 48 6.71 6.10 -9.81
N GLY A 49 5.57 6.54 -10.38
CA GLY A 49 5.03 6.07 -11.65
C GLY A 49 5.41 6.91 -12.89
N LYS A 50 6.36 7.85 -12.77
CA LYS A 50 7.00 8.55 -13.89
C LYS A 50 8.25 7.82 -14.36
#